data_AF-A0ABD0K8P6-F1
#
_entry.id   AF-A0ABD0K8P6-F1
#
_cell.length_a   1.000
_cell.length_b   1.000
_cell.length_c   1.000
_cell.angle_alpha   90.00
_cell.angle_beta   90.00
_cell.angle_gamma   90.00
#
_symmetry.space_group_name_H-M   'P 1'
#
loop_
_entity.id
_entity.type
_entity.pdbx_description
1 polymer ?
#
loop_
_entity_poly.entity_id
_entity_poly.type
_entity_poly.pdbx_seq_one_letter_code
_entity_poly.pdbx_strand_id
1 'polypeptide(L)'
;MLVLTLHVVTLVLLWSPSVPAATVHLYVSPTGSDSNDGRQVSHPLKTLSHVVDVLQTDGIRGNTVFVEMMKGYYDLSSTWHFSHHVTGTVVFRAYQGQEVHVVGGKRMPSSLFRHVTNSHVLQRLPQVSRDKVLELDLASAGITDLGTLTSYGFHIYTYTAPMEIFINGKPLQLAEWPNNDFINIRSTPDGQHGLKFTYNDTGNRDTHWAQETEPWTYGF
;
A
#
# COMPACT_ATOMS: atom_id res chain seq x y z
N MET A 1 60.01 34.79 53.64
CA MET A 1 59.35 33.59 54.19
C MET A 1 58.07 33.40 53.41
N LEU A 2 58.04 32.49 52.42
CA LEU A 2 56.88 32.29 51.54
C LEU A 2 56.15 31.03 52.00
N VAL A 3 54.88 31.15 52.36
CA VAL A 3 54.02 30.02 52.77
C VAL A 3 53.10 29.69 51.59
N LEU A 4 53.24 28.49 51.04
CA LEU A 4 52.40 27.97 49.96
C LEU A 4 51.22 27.20 50.57
N THR A 5 49.99 27.65 50.35
CA THR A 5 48.77 26.99 50.83
C THR A 5 48.16 26.17 49.69
N LEU A 6 48.20 24.84 49.81
CA LEU A 6 47.66 23.91 48.82
C LEU A 6 46.15 23.72 49.06
N HIS A 7 45.32 24.11 48.08
CA HIS A 7 43.88 23.84 48.10
C HIS A 7 43.61 22.54 47.32
N VAL A 8 43.13 21.51 48.01
CA VAL A 8 42.70 20.25 47.39
C VAL A 8 41.25 20.40 46.95
N VAL A 9 40.99 20.33 45.64
CA VAL A 9 39.65 20.30 45.06
C VAL A 9 39.26 18.84 44.85
N THR A 10 38.28 18.36 45.61
CA THR A 10 37.75 16.99 45.47
C THR A 10 36.72 16.96 44.34
N LEU A 11 37.09 16.38 43.20
CA LEU A 11 36.19 16.14 42.07
C LEU A 11 35.31 14.92 42.37
N VAL A 12 34.02 15.12 42.65
CA VAL A 12 33.05 14.02 42.78
C VAL A 12 32.56 13.64 41.39
N LEU A 13 33.11 12.57 40.84
CA LEU A 13 32.61 11.94 39.61
C LEU A 13 31.30 11.20 39.92
N LEU A 14 30.17 11.82 39.58
CA LEU A 14 28.87 11.16 39.55
C LEU A 14 28.86 10.16 38.39
N TRP A 15 29.17 8.90 38.70
CA TRP A 15 29.03 7.81 37.75
C TRP A 15 27.53 7.50 37.62
N SER A 16 26.91 7.98 36.55
CA SER A 16 25.55 7.57 36.17
C SER A 16 25.63 6.17 35.56
N PRO A 17 25.15 5.11 36.24
CA PRO A 17 25.11 3.79 35.62
C PRO A 17 24.19 3.86 34.40
N SER A 18 24.68 3.41 33.25
CA SER A 18 23.86 3.21 32.06
C SER A 18 22.83 2.12 32.36
N VAL A 19 21.56 2.50 32.48
CA VAL A 19 20.46 1.55 32.62
C VAL A 19 20.42 0.71 31.35
N PRO A 20 20.54 -0.63 31.44
CA PRO A 20 20.43 -1.50 30.27
C PRO A 20 19.07 -1.29 29.61
N ALA A 21 19.03 -1.20 28.28
CA ALA A 21 17.78 -1.14 27.53
C ALA A 21 16.90 -2.35 27.89
N ALA A 22 15.71 -2.11 28.41
CA ALA A 22 14.75 -3.17 28.72
C ALA A 22 14.22 -3.79 27.42
N THR A 23 13.72 -5.02 27.51
CA THR A 23 12.95 -5.64 26.42
C THR A 23 11.47 -5.43 26.69
N VAL A 24 10.74 -4.88 25.72
CA VAL A 24 9.30 -4.62 25.79
C VAL A 24 8.60 -5.35 24.64
N HIS A 25 7.46 -5.97 24.93
CA HIS A 25 6.57 -6.54 23.91
C HIS A 25 5.30 -5.70 23.82
N LEU A 26 4.95 -5.28 22.61
CA LEU A 26 3.69 -4.63 22.27
C LEU A 26 2.90 -5.52 21.32
N TYR A 27 1.71 -5.94 21.74
CA TYR A 27 0.79 -6.75 20.95
C TYR A 27 -0.16 -5.84 20.17
N VAL A 28 -0.34 -6.15 18.89
CA VAL A 28 -1.22 -5.40 17.98
C VAL A 28 -2.13 -6.39 17.27
N SER A 29 -3.41 -6.05 17.12
CA SER A 29 -4.41 -6.90 16.47
C SER A 29 -5.45 -6.06 15.75
N PRO A 30 -5.93 -6.44 14.55
CA PRO A 30 -6.98 -5.68 13.86
C PRO A 30 -8.31 -5.62 14.63
N THR A 31 -8.51 -6.55 15.58
CA THR A 31 -9.68 -6.59 16.48
C THR A 31 -9.39 -6.03 17.87
N GLY A 32 -8.22 -5.40 18.08
CA GLY A 32 -7.82 -4.77 19.33
C GLY A 32 -8.47 -3.41 19.57
N SER A 33 -7.91 -2.65 20.52
CA SER A 33 -8.30 -1.27 20.82
C SER A 33 -7.07 -0.41 21.10
N ASP A 34 -7.01 0.79 20.53
CA ASP A 34 -5.96 1.78 20.84
C ASP A 34 -6.15 2.45 22.21
N SER A 35 -7.22 2.10 22.93
CA SER A 35 -7.34 2.41 24.36
C SER A 35 -6.55 1.45 25.27
N ASN A 36 -6.06 0.32 24.72
CA ASN A 36 -5.27 -0.64 25.48
C ASN A 36 -3.82 -0.16 25.61
N ASP A 37 -3.07 -0.70 26.56
CA ASP A 37 -1.64 -0.41 26.68
C ASP A 37 -0.76 -1.29 25.77
N GLY A 38 -1.35 -2.32 25.15
CA GLY A 38 -0.67 -3.24 24.25
C GLY A 38 0.29 -4.22 24.91
N ARG A 39 0.39 -4.28 26.25
CA ARG A 39 1.42 -5.12 26.90
C ARG A 39 1.01 -6.57 27.11
N GLN A 40 -0.23 -6.91 26.78
CA GLN A 40 -0.79 -8.25 26.95
C GLN A 40 -1.53 -8.69 25.69
N VAL A 41 -1.44 -10.00 25.39
CA VAL A 41 -2.13 -10.61 24.24
C VAL A 41 -3.65 -10.41 24.32
N SER A 42 -4.23 -10.37 25.52
CA SER A 42 -5.67 -10.16 25.73
C SER A 42 -6.11 -8.70 25.59
N HIS A 43 -5.18 -7.74 25.58
CA HIS A 43 -5.44 -6.32 25.44
C HIS A 43 -4.48 -5.69 24.40
N PRO A 44 -4.53 -6.14 23.13
CA PRO A 44 -3.64 -5.63 22.10
C PRO A 44 -4.08 -4.23 21.63
N LEU A 45 -3.12 -3.44 21.17
CA LEU A 45 -3.38 -2.23 20.38
C LEU A 45 -4.13 -2.59 19.09
N LYS A 46 -4.81 -1.62 18.49
CA LYS A 46 -5.56 -1.85 17.25
C LYS A 46 -4.75 -1.48 16.02
N THR A 47 -4.17 -0.28 16.02
CA THR A 47 -3.57 0.31 14.82
C THR A 47 -2.07 0.41 14.94
N LEU A 48 -1.38 0.16 13.83
CA LEU A 48 0.07 0.31 13.77
C LEU A 48 0.48 1.79 13.76
N SER A 49 -0.38 2.71 13.33
CA SER A 49 -0.16 4.15 13.50
C SER A 49 -0.05 4.51 14.98
N HIS A 50 -0.96 4.00 15.82
CA HIS A 50 -0.90 4.26 17.25
C HIS A 50 0.32 3.61 17.92
N VAL A 51 0.78 2.45 17.41
CA VAL A 51 2.05 1.84 17.85
C VAL A 51 3.21 2.80 17.63
N VAL A 52 3.27 3.51 16.50
CA VAL A 52 4.33 4.50 16.23
C VAL A 52 4.32 5.62 17.27
N ASP A 53 3.15 6.07 17.71
CA ASP A 53 3.01 7.06 18.78
C ASP A 53 3.50 6.50 20.12
N VAL A 54 3.06 5.28 20.48
CA VAL A 54 3.46 4.59 21.72
C VAL A 54 4.98 4.39 21.80
N LEU A 55 5.64 4.13 20.67
CA LEU A 55 7.11 3.98 20.61
C LEU A 55 7.88 5.24 21.04
N GLN A 56 7.25 6.42 21.01
CA GLN A 56 7.87 7.67 21.43
C GLN A 56 7.68 7.98 22.92
N THR A 57 6.85 7.20 23.63
CA THR A 57 6.51 7.47 25.04
C THR A 57 7.63 7.09 26.01
N ASP A 58 7.66 7.77 27.15
CA ASP A 58 8.58 7.48 28.25
C ASP A 58 8.37 6.03 28.75
N GLY A 59 9.46 5.31 28.98
CA GLY A 59 9.42 3.89 29.34
C GLY A 59 9.31 2.92 28.16
N ILE A 60 9.08 3.41 26.94
CA ILE A 60 9.21 2.63 25.70
C ILE A 60 10.43 3.13 24.90
N ARG A 61 10.58 4.45 24.78
CA ARG A 61 11.68 5.06 24.05
C ARG A 61 13.03 4.62 24.62
N GLY A 62 13.95 4.23 23.73
CA GLY A 62 15.30 3.79 24.08
C GLY A 62 15.42 2.30 24.48
N ASN A 63 14.29 1.59 24.59
CA ASN A 63 14.28 0.16 24.86
C ASN A 63 14.35 -0.68 23.57
N THR A 64 14.60 -1.98 23.73
CA THR A 64 14.36 -2.95 22.65
C THR A 64 12.88 -3.31 22.66
N VAL A 65 12.17 -3.04 21.57
CA VAL A 65 10.72 -3.25 21.46
C VAL A 65 10.41 -4.29 20.39
N PHE A 66 9.70 -5.35 20.76
CA PHE A 66 9.08 -6.28 19.82
C PHE A 66 7.61 -5.91 19.64
N VAL A 67 7.25 -5.47 18.43
CA VAL A 67 5.87 -5.29 18.02
C VAL A 67 5.35 -6.62 17.47
N GLU A 68 4.58 -7.32 18.28
CA GLU A 68 3.99 -8.64 18.05
C GLU A 68 2.65 -8.49 17.32
N MET A 69 2.68 -8.59 15.99
CA MET A 69 1.53 -8.40 15.13
C MET A 69 0.70 -9.68 15.05
N MET A 70 -0.54 -9.64 15.50
CA MET A 70 -1.46 -10.77 15.43
C MET A 70 -2.07 -10.90 14.03
N LYS A 71 -2.61 -12.08 13.72
CA LYS A 71 -3.16 -12.45 12.42
C LYS A 71 -4.11 -11.38 11.88
N GLY A 72 -3.92 -11.03 10.61
CA GLY A 72 -4.88 -10.25 9.84
C GLY A 72 -4.23 -9.17 8.98
N TYR A 73 -5.07 -8.22 8.55
CA TYR A 73 -4.70 -7.14 7.66
C TYR A 73 -4.62 -5.84 8.43
N TYR A 74 -3.55 -5.09 8.20
CA TYR A 74 -3.31 -3.77 8.75
C TYR A 74 -3.22 -2.79 7.59
N ASP A 75 -4.27 -2.01 7.42
CA ASP A 75 -4.38 -1.04 6.33
C ASP A 75 -3.56 0.21 6.70
N LEU A 76 -2.66 0.62 5.80
CA LEU A 76 -1.88 1.85 5.92
C LEU A 76 -2.70 3.00 5.32
N SER A 77 -3.23 3.87 6.18
CA SER A 77 -3.92 5.08 5.72
C SER A 77 -2.98 6.26 5.42
N SER A 78 -1.72 6.17 5.83
CA SER A 78 -0.71 7.21 5.66
C SER A 78 0.71 6.64 5.78
N THR A 79 1.69 7.40 5.28
CA THR A 79 3.11 7.11 5.47
C THR A 79 3.47 7.20 6.95
N TRP A 80 4.20 6.21 7.47
CA TRP A 80 4.80 6.30 8.79
C TRP A 80 6.23 6.83 8.68
N HIS A 81 6.54 7.78 9.55
CA HIS A 81 7.85 8.40 9.60
C HIS A 81 8.63 7.89 10.82
N PHE A 82 9.67 7.11 10.56
CA PHE A 82 10.62 6.72 11.59
C PHE A 82 11.77 7.74 11.63
N SER A 83 11.89 8.48 12.73
CA SER A 83 12.99 9.43 12.90
C SER A 83 14.23 8.73 13.49
N HIS A 84 15.42 9.18 13.11
CA HIS A 84 16.70 8.66 13.60
C HIS A 84 16.96 8.92 15.10
N HIS A 85 16.02 9.55 15.82
CA HIS A 85 16.13 9.83 17.26
C HIS A 85 15.62 8.69 18.16
N VAL A 86 15.20 7.57 17.57
CA VAL A 86 14.90 6.34 18.29
C VAL A 86 16.23 5.66 18.60
N THR A 87 16.69 5.77 19.85
CA THR A 87 17.95 5.19 20.32
C THR A 87 17.86 3.68 20.60
N GLY A 88 16.64 3.14 20.70
CA GLY A 88 16.36 1.73 20.92
C GLY A 88 16.13 0.95 19.62
N THR A 89 16.12 -0.38 19.70
CA THR A 89 15.80 -1.25 18.55
C THR A 89 14.32 -1.58 18.54
N VAL A 90 13.63 -1.35 17.41
CA VAL A 90 12.23 -1.74 17.23
C VAL A 90 12.13 -2.81 16.15
N VAL A 91 11.51 -3.95 16.48
CA VAL A 91 11.31 -5.09 15.57
C VAL A 91 9.83 -5.34 15.41
N PHE A 92 9.30 -5.13 14.20
CA PHE A 92 7.96 -5.56 13.83
C PHE A 92 8.01 -7.02 13.36
N ARG A 93 7.19 -7.89 13.93
CA ARG A 93 7.11 -9.30 13.54
C ARG A 93 5.73 -9.89 13.74
N ALA A 94 5.45 -10.96 13.01
CA ALA A 94 4.27 -11.78 13.27
C ALA A 94 4.36 -12.46 14.64
N TYR A 95 3.29 -12.31 15.44
CA TYR A 95 3.13 -13.02 16.69
C TYR A 95 2.99 -14.52 16.41
N GLN A 96 3.91 -15.34 16.93
CA GLN A 96 3.90 -16.81 16.80
C GLN A 96 3.78 -17.32 15.35
N GLY A 97 4.37 -16.59 14.38
CA GLY A 97 4.35 -16.99 12.97
C GLY A 97 2.97 -16.86 12.30
N GLN A 98 2.05 -16.11 12.91
CA GLN A 98 0.74 -15.83 12.32
C GLN A 98 0.85 -15.07 10.99
N GLU A 99 -0.14 -15.28 10.12
CA GLU A 99 -0.19 -14.60 8.82
C GLU A 99 -0.61 -13.13 9.00
N VAL A 100 0.29 -12.23 8.66
CA VAL A 100 0.14 -10.78 8.81
C VAL A 100 0.36 -10.10 7.47
N HIS A 101 -0.59 -9.24 7.10
CA HIS A 101 -0.55 -8.45 5.87
C HIS A 101 -0.56 -6.97 6.22
N VAL A 102 0.46 -6.23 5.79
CA VAL A 102 0.50 -4.77 5.86
C VAL A 102 0.23 -4.23 4.47
N VAL A 103 -0.86 -3.48 4.29
CA VAL A 103 -1.42 -3.19 2.97
C VAL A 103 -1.61 -1.69 2.80
N GLY A 104 -1.05 -1.12 1.72
CA GLY A 104 -1.23 0.31 1.36
C GLY A 104 -2.49 0.60 0.54
N GLY A 105 -3.24 -0.43 0.15
CA GLY A 105 -4.50 -0.31 -0.57
C GLY A 105 -5.72 -0.37 0.35
N LYS A 106 -6.89 -0.05 -0.21
CA LYS A 106 -8.17 -0.13 0.50
C LYS A 106 -8.80 -1.51 0.32
N ARG A 107 -9.06 -2.21 1.43
CA ARG A 107 -9.78 -3.49 1.38
C ARG A 107 -11.27 -3.28 1.18
N MET A 108 -11.82 -4.05 0.25
CA MET A 108 -13.23 -3.97 -0.15
C MET A 108 -13.92 -5.32 0.07
N PRO A 109 -15.02 -5.38 0.83
CA PRO A 109 -15.77 -6.63 0.95
C PRO A 109 -16.44 -6.98 -0.38
N SER A 110 -16.38 -8.26 -0.74
CA SER A 110 -16.96 -8.78 -2.00
C SER A 110 -18.47 -8.56 -2.09
N SER A 111 -19.15 -8.39 -0.96
CA SER A 111 -20.58 -8.08 -0.88
C SER A 111 -20.96 -6.72 -1.48
N LEU A 112 -20.00 -5.84 -1.77
CA LEU A 112 -20.26 -4.56 -2.44
C LEU A 112 -20.35 -4.71 -3.97
N PHE A 113 -19.90 -5.83 -4.53
CA PHE A 113 -20.03 -6.10 -5.94
C PHE A 113 -21.44 -6.59 -6.28
N ARG A 114 -21.99 -6.12 -7.39
CA ARG A 114 -23.32 -6.52 -7.89
C ARG A 114 -23.26 -6.79 -9.38
N HIS A 115 -24.19 -7.58 -9.89
CA HIS A 115 -24.31 -7.75 -11.35
C HIS A 115 -24.62 -6.42 -12.01
N VAL A 116 -23.99 -6.18 -13.16
CA VAL A 116 -24.31 -5.03 -14.00
C VAL A 116 -25.74 -5.19 -14.51
N THR A 117 -26.60 -4.21 -14.21
CA THR A 117 -27.99 -4.17 -14.69
C THR A 117 -28.26 -3.02 -15.65
N ASN A 118 -27.35 -2.04 -15.72
CA ASN A 118 -27.49 -0.90 -16.61
C ASN A 118 -27.41 -1.35 -18.08
N SER A 119 -28.51 -1.18 -18.81
CA SER A 119 -28.65 -1.62 -20.20
C SER A 119 -27.62 -0.97 -21.13
N HIS A 120 -27.26 0.30 -20.91
CA HIS A 120 -26.25 0.99 -21.71
C HIS A 120 -24.85 0.38 -21.51
N VAL A 121 -24.50 -0.01 -20.28
CA VAL A 121 -23.23 -0.70 -19.99
C VAL A 121 -23.25 -2.10 -20.61
N LEU A 122 -24.33 -2.87 -20.42
CA LEU A 122 -24.46 -4.22 -20.98
C LEU A 122 -24.38 -4.25 -22.50
N GLN A 123 -24.89 -3.23 -23.19
CA GLN A 123 -24.81 -3.11 -24.65
C GLN A 123 -23.38 -2.94 -25.16
N ARG A 124 -22.47 -2.38 -24.36
CA ARG A 124 -21.03 -2.30 -24.68
C ARG A 124 -20.30 -3.64 -24.54
N LEU A 125 -20.89 -4.61 -23.85
CA LEU A 125 -20.28 -5.89 -23.58
C LEU A 125 -20.73 -6.98 -24.59
N PRO A 126 -19.83 -7.91 -24.97
CA PRO A 126 -20.20 -9.11 -25.71
C PRO A 126 -21.32 -9.88 -24.99
N GLN A 127 -22.26 -10.42 -25.75
CA GLN A 127 -23.44 -11.11 -25.19
C GLN A 127 -23.05 -12.20 -24.18
N VAL A 128 -21.99 -12.96 -24.46
CA VAL A 128 -21.49 -14.07 -23.63
C VAL A 128 -20.92 -13.65 -22.27
N SER A 129 -20.72 -12.35 -22.05
CA SER A 129 -20.16 -11.79 -20.83
C SER A 129 -21.20 -11.09 -19.96
N ARG A 130 -22.36 -10.70 -20.52
CA ARG A 130 -23.33 -9.81 -19.86
C ARG A 130 -23.84 -10.31 -18.51
N ASP A 131 -23.96 -11.62 -18.34
CA ASP A 131 -24.41 -12.28 -17.11
C ASP A 131 -23.28 -12.52 -16.08
N LYS A 132 -22.02 -12.31 -16.47
CA LYS A 132 -20.82 -12.60 -15.67
C LYS A 132 -20.13 -11.37 -15.11
N VAL A 133 -20.44 -10.17 -15.62
CA VAL A 133 -19.78 -8.95 -15.18
C VAL A 133 -20.43 -8.41 -13.90
N LEU A 134 -19.57 -8.12 -12.92
CA LEU A 134 -19.92 -7.45 -11.69
C LEU A 134 -19.39 -6.00 -11.74
N GLU A 135 -20.10 -5.09 -11.09
CA GLU A 135 -19.72 -3.70 -10.88
C GLU A 135 -19.66 -3.37 -9.40
N LEU A 136 -18.88 -2.33 -9.09
CA LEU A 136 -18.73 -1.74 -7.78
C LEU A 136 -18.67 -0.22 -7.96
N ASP A 137 -19.48 0.50 -7.19
CA ASP A 137 -19.37 1.96 -7.10
C ASP A 137 -18.23 2.34 -6.14
N LEU A 138 -17.13 2.83 -6.71
CA LEU A 138 -15.94 3.24 -5.97
C LEU A 138 -16.17 4.49 -5.12
N ALA A 139 -17.01 5.44 -5.57
CA ALA A 139 -17.29 6.66 -4.81
C ALA A 139 -18.09 6.31 -3.54
N SER A 140 -19.09 5.44 -3.66
CA SER A 140 -19.82 4.89 -2.50
C SER A 140 -18.91 4.11 -1.54
N ALA A 141 -17.80 3.58 -2.04
CA ALA A 141 -16.76 2.96 -1.24
C ALA A 141 -15.75 3.94 -0.62
N GLY A 142 -15.92 5.25 -0.84
CA GLY A 142 -14.98 6.27 -0.40
C GLY A 142 -13.65 6.24 -1.14
N ILE A 143 -13.66 5.84 -2.41
CA ILE A 143 -12.55 5.94 -3.36
C ILE A 143 -12.99 6.92 -4.45
N THR A 144 -12.57 8.17 -4.33
CA THR A 144 -12.93 9.25 -5.26
C THR A 144 -11.77 9.66 -6.16
N ASP A 145 -10.53 9.38 -5.74
CA ASP A 145 -9.35 9.53 -6.57
C ASP A 145 -9.06 8.19 -7.24
N LEU A 146 -9.29 8.13 -8.56
CA LEU A 146 -9.03 6.95 -9.38
C LEU A 146 -7.61 6.94 -9.96
N GLY A 147 -6.84 8.01 -9.73
CA GLY A 147 -5.60 8.28 -10.42
C GLY A 147 -5.80 8.52 -11.92
N THR A 148 -4.69 8.48 -12.64
CA THR A 148 -4.66 8.60 -14.10
C THR A 148 -3.91 7.42 -14.67
N LEU A 149 -4.49 6.76 -15.67
CA LEU A 149 -3.76 5.74 -16.42
C LEU A 149 -2.64 6.43 -17.20
N THR A 150 -1.40 6.09 -16.88
CA THR A 150 -0.21 6.66 -17.51
C THR A 150 0.77 5.54 -17.82
N SER A 151 1.66 5.76 -18.79
CA SER A 151 2.80 4.88 -18.98
C SER A 151 3.69 4.93 -17.73
N TYR A 152 4.05 3.76 -17.21
CA TYR A 152 4.88 3.60 -16.01
C TYR A 152 5.80 2.37 -16.17
N GLY A 153 6.86 2.30 -15.37
CA GLY A 153 7.79 1.17 -15.35
C GLY A 153 9.23 1.53 -15.71
N PHE A 154 10.01 0.52 -16.11
CA PHE A 154 11.45 0.65 -16.32
C PHE A 154 11.77 1.71 -17.39
N HIS A 155 12.66 2.66 -17.07
CA HIS A 155 13.01 3.83 -17.89
C HIS A 155 11.90 4.86 -18.17
N ILE A 156 10.75 4.80 -17.48
CA ILE A 156 9.71 5.82 -17.58
C ILE A 156 9.74 6.70 -16.32
N TYR A 157 9.79 8.02 -16.50
CA TYR A 157 9.90 8.99 -15.39
C TYR A 157 8.61 9.19 -14.57
N THR A 158 7.58 8.38 -14.82
CA THR A 158 6.35 8.32 -14.02
C THR A 158 6.52 7.25 -12.94
N TYR A 159 6.56 7.66 -11.67
CA TYR A 159 6.83 6.75 -10.55
C TYR A 159 5.56 6.18 -9.89
N THR A 160 4.41 6.79 -10.14
CA THR A 160 3.14 6.33 -9.58
C THR A 160 2.51 5.32 -10.52
N ALA A 161 2.40 4.07 -10.07
CA ALA A 161 1.62 3.06 -10.79
C ALA A 161 0.13 3.45 -10.83
N PRO A 162 -0.60 3.12 -11.90
CA PRO A 162 -2.05 3.30 -11.94
C PRO A 162 -2.73 2.44 -10.88
N MET A 163 -4.02 2.71 -10.62
CA MET A 163 -4.81 1.89 -9.70
C MET A 163 -4.85 0.43 -10.15
N GLU A 164 -4.55 -0.48 -9.23
CA GLU A 164 -4.62 -1.92 -9.43
C GLU A 164 -5.66 -2.53 -8.49
N ILE A 165 -6.33 -3.59 -8.96
CA ILE A 165 -7.29 -4.36 -8.16
C ILE A 165 -6.70 -5.73 -7.91
N PHE A 166 -6.78 -6.22 -6.67
CA PHE A 166 -6.30 -7.54 -6.28
C PHE A 166 -7.44 -8.38 -5.73
N ILE A 167 -7.49 -9.67 -6.11
CA ILE A 167 -8.36 -10.68 -5.51
C ILE A 167 -7.47 -11.79 -4.94
N ASN A 168 -7.60 -12.08 -3.64
CA ASN A 168 -6.86 -13.13 -2.94
C ASN A 168 -5.33 -13.04 -3.17
N GLY A 169 -4.79 -11.82 -3.14
CA GLY A 169 -3.35 -11.57 -3.33
C GLY A 169 -2.88 -11.64 -4.79
N LYS A 170 -3.79 -11.80 -5.76
CA LYS A 170 -3.45 -11.81 -7.19
C LYS A 170 -3.98 -10.54 -7.86
N PRO A 171 -3.15 -9.80 -8.62
CA PRO A 171 -3.61 -8.65 -9.38
C PRO A 171 -4.60 -9.10 -10.46
N LEU A 172 -5.63 -8.29 -10.69
CA LEU A 172 -6.49 -8.42 -11.85
C LEU A 172 -5.84 -7.72 -13.05
N GLN A 173 -6.09 -8.28 -14.22
CA GLN A 173 -5.65 -7.70 -15.48
C GLN A 173 -6.67 -6.65 -15.94
N LEU A 174 -6.18 -5.48 -16.36
CA LEU A 174 -7.01 -4.53 -17.10
C LEU A 174 -7.53 -5.20 -18.37
N ALA A 175 -8.78 -4.94 -18.72
CA ALA A 175 -9.36 -5.52 -19.92
C ALA A 175 -8.58 -5.02 -21.15
N GLU A 176 -7.94 -5.94 -21.85
CA GLU A 176 -7.09 -5.65 -23.01
C GLU A 176 -7.54 -6.45 -24.24
N TRP A 177 -7.02 -6.06 -25.39
CA TRP A 177 -7.04 -6.87 -26.59
C TRP A 177 -5.86 -6.50 -27.50
N PRO A 178 -5.25 -7.49 -28.16
CA PRO A 178 -5.40 -8.93 -27.94
C PRO A 178 -5.02 -9.37 -26.52
N ASN A 179 -5.62 -10.46 -26.03
CA ASN A 179 -5.26 -10.98 -24.70
C ASN A 179 -3.85 -11.57 -24.77
N ASN A 180 -2.91 -11.04 -24.01
CA ASN A 180 -1.52 -11.49 -23.94
C ASN A 180 -0.82 -11.53 -25.32
N ASP A 181 -1.22 -10.69 -26.26
CA ASP A 181 -0.66 -10.66 -27.62
C ASP A 181 -0.81 -9.26 -28.25
N PHE A 182 -0.23 -9.06 -29.42
CA PHE A 182 -0.21 -7.78 -30.14
C PHE A 182 -0.81 -7.91 -31.53
N ILE A 183 -1.35 -6.80 -32.05
CA ILE A 183 -1.64 -6.68 -33.48
C ILE A 183 -0.41 -6.13 -34.21
N ASN A 184 -0.18 -6.61 -35.42
CA ASN A 184 0.88 -6.08 -36.27
C ASN A 184 0.39 -4.82 -37.01
N ILE A 185 1.18 -3.76 -36.91
CA ILE A 185 0.98 -2.54 -37.71
C ILE A 185 1.27 -2.87 -39.18
N ARG A 186 0.32 -2.59 -40.05
CA ARG A 186 0.43 -2.78 -41.51
C ARG A 186 1.04 -1.55 -42.19
N SER A 187 0.64 -0.35 -41.79
CA SER A 187 1.19 0.90 -42.32
C SER A 187 0.95 2.08 -41.38
N THR A 188 1.74 3.14 -41.54
CA THR A 188 1.62 4.43 -40.86
C THR A 188 1.39 5.55 -41.88
N PRO A 189 0.11 5.83 -42.25
CA PRO A 189 -0.20 6.78 -43.33
C PRO A 189 0.35 8.18 -43.13
N ASP A 190 0.48 8.61 -41.87
CA ASP A 190 0.98 9.93 -41.47
C ASP A 190 2.49 9.91 -41.12
N GLY A 191 3.21 8.83 -41.48
CA GLY A 191 4.64 8.65 -41.20
C GLY A 191 4.95 8.21 -39.76
N GLN A 192 6.23 8.11 -39.43
CA GLN A 192 6.73 7.56 -38.15
C GLN A 192 6.22 8.31 -36.90
N HIS A 193 5.94 9.60 -37.03
CA HIS A 193 5.45 10.45 -35.93
C HIS A 193 3.94 10.73 -36.03
N GLY A 194 3.26 10.08 -36.96
CA GLY A 194 1.82 10.20 -37.13
C GLY A 194 1.04 9.44 -36.05
N LEU A 195 -0.18 9.92 -35.74
CA LEU A 195 -1.08 9.29 -34.77
C LEU A 195 -2.04 8.28 -35.41
N LYS A 196 -1.75 7.85 -36.65
CA LYS A 196 -2.58 6.91 -37.41
C LYS A 196 -1.76 5.71 -37.84
N PHE A 197 -2.32 4.54 -37.60
CA PHE A 197 -1.82 3.28 -38.10
C PHE A 197 -2.96 2.47 -38.70
N THR A 198 -2.62 1.54 -39.60
CA THR A 198 -3.55 0.51 -40.07
C THR A 198 -3.07 -0.84 -39.59
N TYR A 199 -3.98 -1.80 -39.45
CA TYR A 199 -3.67 -3.18 -39.07
C TYR A 199 -4.61 -4.12 -39.83
N ASN A 200 -4.28 -5.41 -39.86
CA ASN A 200 -5.19 -6.41 -40.41
C ASN A 200 -6.27 -6.72 -39.39
N ASP A 201 -7.46 -6.20 -39.63
CA ASP A 201 -8.62 -6.57 -38.84
C ASP A 201 -9.16 -7.92 -39.29
N THR A 202 -9.15 -8.89 -38.36
CA THR A 202 -9.61 -10.25 -38.61
C THR A 202 -11.02 -10.51 -38.05
N GLY A 203 -11.71 -9.48 -37.54
CA GLY A 203 -13.00 -9.68 -36.89
C GLY A 203 -13.89 -8.46 -36.62
N ASN A 204 -13.63 -7.29 -37.23
CA ASN A 204 -14.36 -6.03 -36.99
C ASN A 204 -14.40 -5.64 -35.51
N ARG A 205 -13.35 -5.98 -34.75
CA ARG A 205 -13.41 -5.84 -33.28
C ARG A 205 -13.35 -4.39 -32.83
N ASP A 206 -12.60 -3.55 -33.54
CA ASP A 206 -12.56 -2.10 -33.33
C ASP A 206 -13.92 -1.42 -33.50
N THR A 207 -14.82 -1.97 -34.31
CA THR A 207 -16.19 -1.43 -34.44
C THR A 207 -16.95 -1.44 -33.11
N HIS A 208 -16.61 -2.33 -32.17
CA HIS A 208 -17.16 -2.33 -30.81
C HIS A 208 -16.70 -1.15 -29.95
N TRP A 209 -15.63 -0.47 -30.35
CA TRP A 209 -15.05 0.69 -29.66
C TRP A 209 -15.13 1.97 -30.49
N ALA A 210 -15.92 1.99 -31.58
CA ALA A 210 -16.09 3.17 -32.43
C ALA A 210 -16.65 4.40 -31.67
N GLN A 211 -17.25 4.19 -30.50
CA GLN A 211 -17.78 5.24 -29.62
C GLN A 211 -16.94 5.40 -28.34
N GLU A 212 -15.80 4.72 -28.23
CA GLU A 212 -14.90 4.87 -27.08
C GLU A 212 -14.20 6.23 -27.15
N THR A 213 -14.36 7.02 -26.10
CA THR A 213 -13.84 8.40 -26.06
C THR A 213 -12.42 8.47 -25.53
N GLU A 214 -11.98 7.42 -24.81
CA GLU A 214 -10.66 7.37 -24.18
C GLU A 214 -9.93 6.05 -24.51
N PRO A 215 -9.72 5.71 -25.80
CA PRO A 215 -8.99 4.51 -26.16
C PRO A 215 -7.52 4.63 -25.73
N TRP A 216 -7.01 3.58 -25.10
CA TRP A 216 -5.59 3.46 -24.77
C TRP A 216 -4.93 2.43 -25.68
N THR A 217 -3.85 2.84 -26.35
CA THR A 217 -3.04 1.95 -27.19
C THR A 217 -1.60 2.00 -26.73
N TYR A 218 -0.98 0.85 -26.54
CA TYR A 218 0.44 0.71 -26.24
C TYR A 218 1.07 -0.26 -27.23
N GLY A 219 2.21 0.13 -27.81
CA GLY A 219 2.93 -0.63 -28.81
C GLY A 219 4.35 -0.12 -28.97
N PHE A 220 5.19 -0.88 -29.67
CA PHE A 220 6.60 -0.61 -29.92
C PHE A 220 6.94 -0.82 -31.38
#